data_AF-A0A2S3IP72-F1
#
_entry.id   AF-A0A2S3IP72-F1
#
_cell.length_a   1.000
_cell.length_b   1.000
_cell.length_c   1.000
_cell.angle_alpha   90.00
_cell.angle_beta   90.00
_cell.angle_gamma   90.00
#
_symmetry.space_group_name_H-M   'P 1'
#
loop_
_entity.id
_entity.type
_entity.pdbx_description
1 polymer ?
#
loop_
_entity_poly.entity_id
_entity_poly.type
_entity_poly.pdbx_seq_one_letter_code
_entity_poly.pdbx_strand_id
1 'polypeptide(L)'
;MGGTATGSMACVRTMLLLVAISARLLASPAANGSKITLVFCILGECNYFGHGWQDCYCCGDQYRKQSCHPTKEECRAHCPLCNPTCSPAPPTLAATTNAASYN
;
A
#
# COMPACT_ATOMS: atom_id res chain seq x y z
N MET A 1 51.20 -5.41 10.75
CA MET A 1 50.18 -6.37 10.26
C MET A 1 48.85 -5.64 10.39
N GLY A 2 48.39 -4.88 9.39
CA GLY A 2 47.70 -5.35 8.18
C GLY A 2 46.19 -5.45 8.51
N GLY A 3 45.23 -4.83 7.85
CA GLY A 3 45.23 -3.99 6.66
C GLY A 3 43.89 -3.22 6.55
N THR A 4 43.84 -2.30 5.61
CA THR A 4 42.75 -1.40 5.27
C THR A 4 41.59 -2.12 4.59
N ALA A 5 40.37 -1.97 5.10
CA ALA A 5 39.15 -2.32 4.37
C ALA A 5 38.54 -1.04 3.76
N THR A 6 39.01 -0.67 2.58
CA THR A 6 38.37 0.32 1.71
C THR A 6 37.15 -0.33 1.06
N GLY A 7 35.97 -0.13 1.67
CA GLY A 7 34.69 -0.53 1.08
C GLY A 7 34.43 0.27 -0.20
N SER A 8 34.48 -0.43 -1.34
CA SER A 8 34.20 0.10 -2.68
C SER A 8 32.76 0.59 -2.80
N MET A 9 32.56 1.89 -2.62
CA MET A 9 31.30 2.62 -2.85
C MET A 9 31.09 2.94 -4.34
N ALA A 10 31.43 1.99 -5.22
CA ALA A 10 31.45 2.18 -6.67
C ALA A 10 30.26 1.52 -7.42
N CYS A 11 29.30 0.94 -6.71
CA CYS A 11 28.23 0.16 -7.35
C CYS A 11 26.90 0.91 -7.56
N VAL A 12 26.70 2.08 -6.94
CA VAL A 12 25.38 2.74 -6.91
C VAL A 12 25.21 3.84 -7.97
N ARG A 13 26.31 4.36 -8.53
CA ARG A 13 26.29 5.58 -9.35
C ARG A 13 26.20 5.38 -10.86
N THR A 14 26.18 4.14 -11.36
CA THR A 14 26.24 3.85 -12.82
C THR A 14 25.00 3.15 -13.39
N MET A 15 23.94 2.94 -12.60
CA MET A 15 22.65 2.38 -13.06
C MET A 15 21.63 3.47 -13.46
N LEU A 16 22.09 4.68 -13.77
CA LEU A 16 21.26 5.75 -14.35
C LEU A 16 21.25 5.65 -15.89
N LEU A 17 20.92 4.48 -16.43
CA LEU A 17 20.71 4.30 -17.86
C LEU A 17 19.20 4.32 -18.15
N LEU A 18 18.83 5.36 -18.88
CA LEU A 18 17.50 5.77 -19.33
C LEU A 18 16.70 4.62 -19.96
N VAL A 19 15.81 3.99 -19.19
CA VAL A 19 14.74 3.16 -19.77
C VAL A 19 13.60 4.10 -20.13
N ALA A 20 13.44 4.40 -21.43
CA ALA A 20 12.27 5.09 -21.93
C ALA A 20 11.07 4.14 -21.88
N ILE A 21 10.22 4.26 -20.85
CA ILE A 21 9.02 3.45 -20.69
C ILE A 21 7.90 4.10 -21.51
N SER A 22 7.60 3.56 -22.70
CA SER A 22 6.39 3.94 -23.44
C SER A 22 5.17 3.31 -22.75
N ALA A 23 4.45 4.10 -21.96
CA ALA A 23 3.20 3.68 -21.34
C ALA A 23 2.04 3.81 -22.36
N ARG A 24 1.34 2.70 -22.63
CA ARG A 24 0.05 2.74 -23.33
C ARG A 24 -1.05 2.84 -22.28
N LEU A 25 -1.85 3.91 -22.35
CA LEU A 25 -3.03 4.05 -21.51
C LEU A 25 -4.13 3.13 -22.06
N LEU A 26 -4.35 1.99 -21.42
CA LEU A 26 -5.49 1.12 -21.72
C LEU A 26 -6.71 1.67 -20.98
N ALA A 27 -7.65 2.27 -21.71
CA ALA A 27 -8.94 2.63 -21.15
C ALA A 27 -9.73 1.35 -20.84
N SER A 28 -9.84 0.99 -19.56
CA SER A 28 -10.72 -0.09 -19.11
C SER A 28 -12.15 0.45 -18.95
N PRO A 29 -13.19 -0.28 -19.39
CA PRO A 29 -14.57 0.10 -19.15
C PRO A 29 -14.81 0.26 -17.65
N ALA A 30 -15.40 1.39 -17.25
CA ALA A 30 -15.73 1.66 -15.86
C ALA A 30 -16.75 0.61 -15.39
N ALA A 31 -16.30 -0.28 -14.49
CA ALA A 31 -17.16 -1.28 -13.90
C ALA A 31 -18.22 -0.59 -13.04
N ASN A 32 -19.47 -0.60 -13.51
CA ASN A 32 -20.62 -0.16 -12.73
C ASN A 32 -20.74 -1.05 -11.48
N GLY A 33 -20.49 -0.46 -10.31
CA GLY A 33 -20.59 -1.12 -9.01
C GLY A 33 -19.26 -1.67 -8.50
N SER A 34 -18.30 -0.78 -8.20
CA SER A 34 -17.02 -1.14 -7.57
C SER A 34 -17.23 -1.59 -6.12
N LYS A 35 -17.58 -2.87 -5.91
CA LYS A 35 -17.55 -3.50 -4.58
C LYS A 35 -16.09 -3.72 -4.18
N ILE A 36 -15.62 -2.98 -3.21
CA ILE A 36 -14.27 -3.11 -2.64
C ILE A 36 -14.40 -3.74 -1.26
N THR A 37 -13.55 -4.71 -0.96
CA THR A 37 -13.45 -5.29 0.38
C THR A 37 -12.03 -5.06 0.89
N LEU A 38 -11.92 -4.37 2.03
CA LEU A 38 -10.65 -4.08 2.69
C LEU A 38 -10.63 -4.77 4.05
N VAL A 39 -9.49 -5.33 4.42
CA VAL A 39 -9.24 -5.77 5.81
C VAL A 39 -8.05 -4.97 6.31
N PHE A 40 -8.28 -4.15 7.33
CA PHE A 40 -7.24 -3.28 7.89
C PHE A 40 -6.38 -4.08 8.85
N CYS A 41 -5.14 -4.35 8.45
CA CYS A 41 -4.11 -4.96 9.28
C CYS A 41 -2.90 -4.02 9.30
N ILE A 42 -2.85 -3.17 10.31
CA ILE A 42 -1.82 -2.14 10.47
C ILE A 42 -0.66 -2.75 11.26
N LEU A 43 0.55 -2.61 10.74
CA LEU A 43 1.76 -3.03 11.44
C LEU A 43 2.04 -2.09 12.61
N GLY A 44 2.32 -2.65 13.78
CA GLY A 44 2.77 -1.91 14.96
C GLY A 44 3.62 -2.79 15.87
N GLU A 45 4.05 -2.25 17.01
CA GLU A 45 4.72 -3.00 18.07
C GLU A 45 3.75 -3.28 19.23
N CYS A 46 3.67 -4.55 19.65
CA CYS A 46 2.82 -5.02 20.73
C CYS A 46 3.61 -5.77 21.79
N ASN A 47 3.19 -5.70 23.06
CA ASN A 47 3.73 -6.50 24.18
C ASN A 47 2.65 -7.36 24.85
N TYR A 48 1.66 -7.83 24.08
CA TYR A 48 0.50 -8.55 24.60
C TYR A 48 0.65 -10.08 24.61
N PHE A 49 1.68 -10.59 23.93
CA PHE A 49 1.86 -12.00 23.60
C PHE A 49 2.92 -12.72 24.46
N GLY A 50 3.48 -12.04 25.47
CA GLY A 50 4.39 -12.67 26.44
C GLY A 50 5.84 -12.85 25.99
N HIS A 51 6.21 -12.32 24.82
CA HIS A 51 7.58 -12.38 24.29
C HIS A 51 8.29 -11.01 24.27
N GLY A 52 7.75 -10.02 25.00
CA GLY A 52 8.22 -8.64 24.94
C GLY A 52 7.58 -7.86 23.79
N TRP A 53 8.17 -6.70 23.48
CA TRP A 53 7.78 -5.91 22.31
C TRP A 53 8.15 -6.64 21.03
N GLN A 54 7.17 -6.82 20.16
CA GLN A 54 7.31 -7.52 18.89
C GLN A 54 6.38 -6.90 17.84
N ASP A 55 6.70 -7.11 16.57
CA ASP A 55 5.81 -6.79 15.47
C ASP A 55 4.46 -7.53 15.62
N CYS A 56 3.39 -6.79 15.35
CA CYS A 56 2.03 -7.28 15.38
C CYS A 56 1.18 -6.56 14.33
N TYR A 57 0.03 -7.14 14.01
CA TYR A 57 -0.94 -6.57 13.07
C TYR A 57 -2.26 -6.29 13.79
N CYS A 58 -2.68 -5.03 13.81
CA CYS A 58 -3.89 -4.61 14.50
C CYS A 58 -4.97 -4.10 13.54
N CYS A 59 -6.23 -4.31 13.92
CA CYS A 59 -7.41 -3.75 13.29
C CYS A 59 -8.23 -2.92 14.28
N GLY A 60 -8.53 -1.67 13.91
CA GLY A 60 -9.26 -0.74 14.77
C GLY A 60 -8.39 -0.17 15.89
N ASP A 61 -8.79 -0.38 17.15
CA ASP A 61 -8.13 0.17 18.33
C ASP A 61 -6.88 -0.63 18.72
N GLN A 62 -5.71 -0.15 18.31
CA GLN A 62 -4.41 -0.78 18.56
C GLN A 62 -4.03 -0.95 20.04
N TYR A 63 -4.71 -0.26 20.97
CA TYR A 63 -4.45 -0.40 22.41
C TYR A 63 -5.21 -1.57 23.04
N ARG A 64 -6.12 -2.20 22.28
CA ARG A 64 -6.85 -3.38 22.73
C ARG A 64 -6.16 -4.64 22.21
N LYS A 65 -5.69 -5.49 23.12
CA LYS A 65 -5.08 -6.78 22.78
C LYS A 65 -5.90 -7.60 21.78
N GLN A 66 -7.22 -7.62 21.94
CA GLN A 66 -8.15 -8.37 21.08
C GLN A 66 -8.28 -7.82 19.64
N SER A 67 -7.77 -6.62 19.39
CA SER A 67 -7.69 -6.02 18.06
C SER A 67 -6.38 -6.35 17.35
N CYS A 68 -5.43 -7.01 18.01
CA CYS A 68 -4.08 -7.25 17.49
C CYS A 68 -3.76 -8.73 17.41
N HIS A 69 -3.04 -9.11 16.36
CA HIS A 69 -2.66 -10.49 16.06
C HIS A 69 -1.16 -10.59 15.73
N PRO A 70 -0.50 -11.71 16.10
CA PRO A 70 0.93 -11.91 15.82
C PRO A 70 1.27 -11.92 14.32
N THR A 71 0.37 -12.41 13.47
CA THR A 71 0.62 -12.55 12.02
C THR A 71 -0.41 -11.79 11.20
N LYS A 72 -0.03 -11.41 9.99
CA LYS A 72 -0.90 -10.70 9.06
C LYS A 72 -2.09 -11.58 8.62
N GLU A 73 -1.84 -12.88 8.46
CA GLU A 73 -2.82 -13.88 8.11
C GLU A 73 -3.88 -14.02 9.21
N GLU A 74 -3.44 -14.07 10.47
CA GLU A 74 -4.34 -14.14 11.62
C GLU A 74 -5.15 -12.86 11.79
N CYS A 75 -4.54 -11.69 11.56
CA CYS A 75 -5.28 -10.43 11.49
C CYS A 75 -6.35 -10.48 10.39
N ARG A 76 -6.02 -10.95 9.18
CA ARG A 76 -6.99 -11.05 8.08
C ARG A 76 -8.16 -11.99 8.38
N ALA A 77 -7.92 -13.05 9.16
CA ALA A 77 -8.92 -14.04 9.51
C ALA A 77 -9.90 -13.55 10.60
N HIS A 78 -9.42 -12.73 11.54
CA HIS A 78 -10.21 -12.32 12.71
C HIS A 78 -10.75 -10.90 12.64
N CYS A 79 -10.15 -10.04 11.82
CA CYS A 79 -10.54 -8.64 11.73
C CYS A 79 -11.76 -8.42 10.81
N PRO A 80 -12.61 -7.43 11.11
CA PRO A 80 -13.81 -7.17 10.34
C PRO A 80 -13.47 -6.70 8.92
N LEU A 81 -14.27 -7.16 7.96
CA LEU A 81 -14.23 -6.66 6.59
C LEU A 81 -14.80 -5.24 6.56
N CYS A 82 -14.05 -4.31 6.00
CA CYS A 82 -14.55 -3.02 5.56
C CYS A 82 -15.09 -3.17 4.15
N ASN A 83 -16.42 -3.13 4.02
CA ASN A 83 -17.13 -3.11 2.74
C ASN A 83 -17.78 -1.74 2.56
N PRO A 84 -17.01 -0.70 2.22
CA PRO A 84 -17.56 0.65 2.09
C PRO A 84 -18.56 0.69 0.94
N THR A 85 -19.70 1.33 1.17
CA THR A 85 -20.57 1.75 0.08
C THR A 85 -19.92 2.97 -0.55
N CYS A 86 -19.41 2.82 -1.77
CA CYS A 86 -18.92 3.95 -2.53
C CYS A 86 -20.10 4.85 -2.90
N SER A 87 -20.00 6.15 -2.61
CA SER A 87 -20.92 7.13 -3.17
C SER A 87 -20.87 7.04 -4.69
N PRO A 88 -22.01 7.26 -5.39
CA PRO A 88 -22.00 7.39 -6.83
C PRO A 88 -20.94 8.43 -7.23
N ALA A 89 -20.14 8.12 -8.25
CA ALA A 89 -19.21 9.09 -8.78
C ALA A 89 -19.97 10.39 -9.10
N PRO A 90 -19.47 11.58 -8.71
CA PRO A 90 -20.10 12.83 -9.09
C PRO A 90 -20.22 12.89 -10.62
N PRO A 91 -21.30 13.49 -11.14
CA PRO A 91 -21.51 13.60 -12.58
C PRO A 91 -20.54 14.63 -13.16
N THR A 92 -19.25 14.30 -13.32
CA THR A 92 -18.27 15.00 -14.18
C THR A 92 -16.90 14.31 -14.10
N LEU A 93 -16.76 13.24 -14.87
CA LEU A 93 -15.50 12.90 -15.57
C LEU A 93 -15.77 12.05 -16.82
N ALA A 94 -17.03 11.97 -17.26
CA ALA A 94 -17.40 11.53 -18.58
C ALA A 94 -17.60 12.79 -19.44
N ALA A 95 -16.76 12.97 -20.45
CA ALA A 95 -16.88 13.93 -21.55
C ALA A 95 -16.57 15.41 -21.26
N THR A 96 -15.27 15.74 -21.27
CA THR A 96 -14.76 16.89 -22.05
C THR A 96 -13.42 16.53 -22.68
N THR A 97 -13.43 15.58 -23.62
CA THR A 97 -12.50 15.67 -24.76
C THR A 97 -13.02 16.79 -25.65
N ASN A 98 -12.61 18.03 -25.38
CA ASN A 98 -12.58 19.06 -26.40
C ASN A 98 -11.26 19.79 -26.25
N ALA A 99 -10.48 19.72 -27.34
CA ALA A 99 -9.25 20.46 -27.52
C ALA A 99 -9.51 21.95 -27.24
N ALA A 100 -8.82 22.48 -26.24
CA ALA A 100 -8.57 23.90 -26.13
C ALA A 100 -7.07 24.07 -25.88
N SER A 101 -6.36 24.32 -26.97
CA SER A 101 -5.02 24.89 -26.98
C SER A 101 -5.02 26.14 -26.09
N TYR A 102 -4.10 26.21 -25.13
CA TYR A 102 -3.75 27.49 -24.50
C TYR A 102 -2.53 28.06 -25.23
N ASN A 103 -2.67 29.30 -25.73
CA ASN A 103 -1.56 30.16 -26.15
C ASN A 103 -0.73 30.54 -24.93
#